data_AF-A0A3E0RBK3-F1
#
_entry.id   AF-A0A3E0RBK3-F1
#
_cell.length_a   1.000
_cell.length_b   1.000
_cell.length_c   1.000
_cell.angle_alpha   90.00
_cell.angle_beta   90.00
_cell.angle_gamma   90.00
#
_symmetry.space_group_name_H-M   'P 1'
#
loop_
_entity.id
_entity.type
_entity.pdbx_description
1 polymer ?
#
loop_
_entity_poly.entity_id
_entity_poly.type
_entity_poly.pdbx_seq_one_letter_code
_entity_poly.pdbx_strand_id
1 'polypeptide(L)' 'MDGMEIIGKLRKLITQRYEDIVAAMTSGGVDNMEKYNYMLGQIRTYQYIIQEISSLLKQKEQNDKDGTIIKINRDS' A
#
# COMPACT_ATOMS: atom_id res chain seq x y z
N MET A 1 14.86 -14.18 -5.12
CA MET A 1 14.03 -13.27 -4.31
C MET A 1 12.61 -13.76 -4.41
N ASP A 2 11.98 -14.07 -3.29
CA ASP A 2 10.56 -14.49 -3.24
C ASP A 2 9.65 -13.31 -3.57
N GLY A 3 8.47 -13.57 -4.15
CA GLY A 3 7.46 -12.55 -4.46
C GLY A 3 7.06 -11.75 -3.21
N MET A 4 7.02 -12.36 -2.02
CA MET A 4 6.76 -11.65 -0.77
C MET A 4 7.87 -10.67 -0.40
N GLU A 5 9.11 -11.05 -0.64
CA GLU A 5 10.26 -10.18 -0.41
C GLU A 5 10.20 -8.95 -1.32
N ILE A 6 9.78 -9.14 -2.58
CA ILE A 6 9.58 -8.06 -3.56
C ILE A 6 8.45 -7.13 -3.11
N ILE A 7 7.29 -7.67 -2.72
CA ILE A 7 6.16 -6.87 -2.23
C ILE A 7 6.52 -6.11 -0.95
N GLY A 8 7.26 -6.73 -0.04
CA GLY A 8 7.76 -6.09 1.17
C GLY A 8 8.70 -4.91 0.88
N LYS A 9 9.65 -5.10 -0.05
CA LYS A 9 10.54 -4.02 -0.51
C LYS A 9 9.78 -2.90 -1.19
N LEU A 10 8.79 -3.22 -2.04
CA LEU A 10 7.94 -2.25 -2.71
C LEU A 10 7.13 -1.42 -1.71
N ARG A 11 6.50 -2.08 -0.72
CA ARG A 11 5.77 -1.41 0.36
C ARG A 11 6.66 -0.41 1.09
N LYS A 12 7.88 -0.83 1.45
CA LYS A 12 8.85 0.02 2.15
C LYS A 12 9.22 1.24 1.30
N LEU A 13 9.55 1.03 0.02
CA LEU A 13 9.91 2.11 -0.89
C LEU A 13 8.78 3.14 -1.04
N ILE A 14 7.53 2.68 -1.24
CA ILE A 14 6.37 3.57 -1.39
C ILE A 14 6.10 4.34 -0.09
N THR A 15 6.25 3.69 1.06
CA THR A 15 6.11 4.35 2.37
C THR A 15 7.16 5.45 2.55
N GLN A 16 8.41 5.19 2.17
CA GLN A 16 9.46 6.21 2.21
C GLN A 16 9.13 7.40 1.30
N ARG A 17 8.64 7.16 0.08
CA ARG A 17 8.22 8.24 -0.84
C ARG A 17 7.05 9.05 -0.29
N TYR A 18 6.09 8.39 0.35
CA TYR A 18 4.99 9.07 1.04
C TYR A 18 5.54 10.01 2.14
N GLU A 19 6.43 9.51 2.99
CA GLU A 19 7.06 10.28 4.06
C GLU A 19 7.88 11.47 3.52
N ASP A 20 8.66 11.27 2.45
CA ASP A 20 9.44 12.31 1.78
C ASP A 20 8.55 13.48 1.34
N ILE A 21 7.41 13.19 0.69
CA ILE A 21 6.48 14.22 0.22
C ILE A 21 5.79 14.91 1.41
N VAL A 22 5.36 14.17 2.43
CA VAL A 22 4.77 14.74 3.65
C VAL A 22 5.76 15.68 4.35
N ALA A 23 7.02 15.28 4.48
CA ALA A 23 8.08 16.09 5.06
C ALA A 23 8.33 17.37 4.23
N ALA A 24 8.37 17.25 2.89
CA ALA A 24 8.50 18.40 2.01
C ALA A 24 7.30 19.37 2.08
N MET A 25 6.08 18.87 2.29
CA MET A 25 4.89 19.71 2.48
C MET A 25 4.88 20.43 3.83
N THR A 26 5.29 19.75 4.90
CA THR A 26 5.22 20.27 6.28
C THR A 26 6.39 21.16 6.65
N SER A 27 7.54 21.03 5.97
CA SER A 27 8.74 21.86 6.18
C SER A 27 8.66 23.26 5.55
N GLY A 28 7.51 23.64 4.97
CA GLY A 28 7.33 24.96 4.34
C GLY A 28 7.91 25.06 2.93
N GLY A 29 8.28 23.95 2.29
CA GLY A 29 8.83 23.90 0.93
C GLY A 29 7.81 24.08 -0.20
N VAL A 30 6.58 24.47 0.12
CA VAL A 30 5.49 24.65 -0.84
C VAL A 30 5.26 26.14 -1.06
N ASP A 31 5.73 26.64 -2.20
CA ASP A 31 5.73 28.04 -2.58
C ASP A 31 4.45 28.47 -3.33
N ASN A 32 3.65 27.51 -3.80
CA ASN A 32 2.42 27.79 -4.53
C ASN A 32 1.37 26.66 -4.43
N MET A 33 0.12 26.99 -4.75
CA MET A 33 -1.01 26.06 -4.65
C MET A 33 -1.00 24.96 -5.71
N GLU A 34 -0.39 25.19 -6.87
CA GLU A 34 -0.26 24.15 -7.91
C GLU A 34 0.65 23.02 -7.42
N LYS A 35 1.83 23.38 -6.88
CA LYS A 35 2.78 22.47 -6.24
C LYS A 35 2.14 21.76 -5.04
N TYR A 36 1.39 22.49 -4.21
CA TYR A 36 0.62 21.90 -3.11
C TYR A 36 -0.33 20.80 -3.60
N ASN A 37 -1.15 21.11 -4.61
CA ASN A 37 -2.14 20.17 -5.14
C ASN A 37 -1.49 18.98 -5.82
N TYR A 38 -0.38 19.19 -6.52
CA TYR A 38 0.42 18.12 -7.11
C TYR A 38 0.95 17.16 -6.04
N MET A 39 1.58 17.68 -4.98
CA MET A 39 2.08 16.88 -3.86
C MET A 39 0.95 16.17 -3.11
N LEU A 40 -0.19 16.83 -2.92
CA LEU A 40 -1.39 16.21 -2.33
C LEU A 40 -1.91 15.05 -3.20
N GLY A 41 -1.87 15.18 -4.52
CA GLY A 41 -2.15 14.10 -5.46
C GLY A 41 -1.21 12.91 -5.28
N GLN A 42 0.09 13.17 -5.18
CA GLN A 42 1.10 12.14 -4.92
C GLN A 42 0.85 11.40 -3.60
N ILE A 43 0.57 12.13 -2.52
CA ILE A 43 0.23 11.56 -1.20
C ILE A 43 -0.95 10.59 -1.31
N ARG A 44 -2.03 11.00 -1.99
CA ARG A 44 -3.24 10.16 -2.18
C ARG A 44 -2.90 8.89 -2.96
N THR A 45 -2.11 9.01 -4.02
CA THR A 45 -1.68 7.86 -4.82
C THR A 45 -0.84 6.88 -4.00
N TYR A 46 0.15 7.37 -3.24
CA TYR A 46 0.96 6.48 -2.38
C TYR A 46 0.12 5.81 -1.30
N GLN A 47 -0.79 6.55 -0.66
CA GLN A 47 -1.71 5.97 0.33
C GLN A 47 -2.59 4.87 -0.27
N TYR A 48 -3.13 5.08 -1.47
CA TYR A 48 -3.91 4.07 -2.18
C TYR A 48 -3.09 2.81 -2.46
N ILE A 49 -1.86 2.95 -2.98
CA ILE A 49 -1.02 1.77 -3.28
C ILE A 49 -0.64 1.02 -1.99
N ILE A 50 -0.34 1.72 -0.89
CA ILE A 50 -0.05 1.11 0.41
C ILE A 50 -1.25 0.29 0.91
N GLN A 51 -2.47 0.79 0.72
CA GLN A 51 -3.71 0.07 1.05
C GLN A 51 -3.88 -1.19 0.20
N GLU A 52 -3.71 -1.08 -1.12
CA GLU A 52 -3.79 -2.24 -2.04
C GLU A 52 -2.76 -3.33 -1.68
N ILE A 53 -1.51 -2.94 -1.40
CA ILE A 53 -0.50 -3.90 -0.93
C ILE A 53 -0.93 -4.56 0.38
N SER A 54 -1.49 -3.80 1.31
CA SER A 54 -1.97 -4.34 2.59
C SER A 54 -3.13 -5.32 2.40
N SER A 55 -4.05 -5.03 1.47
CA SER A 55 -5.14 -5.93 1.09
C SER A 55 -4.62 -7.22 0.46
N LEU A 56 -3.65 -7.13 -0.45
CA LEU A 56 -3.02 -8.30 -1.08
C LEU A 56 -2.33 -9.20 -0.05
N LEU A 57 -1.56 -8.62 0.88
CA LEU A 57 -0.88 -9.35 1.95
C LEU A 57 -1.89 -10.03 2.88
N LYS A 58 -2.97 -9.34 3.24
CA LYS A 58 -4.03 -9.89 4.09
C LYS A 58 -4.77 -11.05 3.43
N GLN A 59 -5.11 -10.95 2.14
CA GLN A 59 -5.73 -12.03 1.38
C GLN A 59 -4.82 -13.26 1.33
N LYS A 60 -3.52 -13.06 1.10
CA LYS A 60 -2.56 -14.15 1.11
C LYS A 60 -2.46 -14.81 2.48
N GLU A 61 -2.34 -14.04 3.56
CA GLU A 61 -2.32 -14.61 4.92
C GLU A 61 -3.58 -15.43 5.23
N GLN A 62 -4.76 -14.99 4.80
CA GLN A 62 -5.99 -15.75 4.97
C GLN A 62 -5.93 -17.06 4.17
N ASN A 63 -5.55 -17.02 2.90
CA ASN A 63 -5.41 -18.22 2.07
C ASN A 63 -4.35 -19.21 2.60
N ASP A 64 -3.26 -18.71 3.18
CA ASP A 64 -2.21 -19.54 3.78
C ASP A 64 -2.65 -20.14 5.13
N LYS A 65 -3.46 -19.43 5.93
CA LYS A 65 -4.03 -19.90 7.20
C LYS A 65 -5.22 -20.86 7.01
N ASP A 66 -6.01 -20.63 5.96
CA ASP A 66 -7.24 -21.36 5.68
C ASP A 66 -7.03 -22.58 4.77
N GLY A 67 -5.82 -22.88 4.30
CA GLY A 67 -5.44 -24.11 3.58
C GLY A 67 -6.58 -24.79 2.80
N THR A 68 -6.89 -24.31 1.59
CA THR A 68 -7.98 -24.83 0.72
C THR A 68 -9.21 -25.33 1.49
N ILE A 69 -10.02 -24.42 2.06
CA ILE A 69 -11.35 -24.80 2.57
C ILE A 69 -12.23 -25.18 1.38
N ILE A 70 -12.28 -26.47 1.04
CA ILE A 70 -13.33 -27.03 0.18
C ILE A 70 -14.60 -27.05 1.02
N LYS A 71 -15.48 -26.05 0.84
CA LYS A 71 -16.86 -26.14 1.34
C LYS A 71 -17.58 -27.23 0.54
N ILE A 72 -17.51 -28.47 1.02
CA ILE A 72 -18.39 -29.54 0.55
C ILE A 72 -19.73 -29.31 1.23
N ASN A 73 -20.59 -28.49 0.63
CA ASN A 73 -22.01 -28.56 0.94
C ASN A 73 -22.51 -29.92 0.45
N ARG A 74 -22.64 -30.89 1.37
CA ARG A 74 -23.53 -32.02 1.17
C ARG A 74 -24.90 -31.56 1.63
N ASP A 75 -25.71 -31.12 0.68
CA ASP A 75 -27.15 -31.03 0.90
C ASP A 75 -27.62 -32.42 1.35
N SER A 76 -28.14 -32.49 2.58
CA SER A 76 -28.79 -33.66 3.18
C SER A 76 -30.24 -33.34 3.45
#